data_AF-A0A1G1FQH4-F1
#
_entry.id   AF-A0A1G1FQH4-F1
#
_cell.length_a   1.000
_cell.length_b   1.000
_cell.length_c   1.000
_cell.angle_alpha   90.00
_cell.angle_beta   90.00
_cell.angle_gamma   90.00
#
_symmetry.space_group_name_H-M   'P 1'
#
loop_
_entity.id
_entity.type
_entity.pdbx_description
1 polymer ?
#
loop_
_entity_poly.entity_id
_entity_poly.type
_entity_poly.pdbx_seq_one_letter_code
_entity_poly.pdbx_strand_id
1 'polypeptide(L)'
;MEKHMSKIKLFLKFVFYFFGTCLHELAHYIAAVILGKAEGFSVIPKIEGDRFIFGSVKSRARYKVLTSFIAAAPLVWWVVLFLVMRHFHIISISNGMPEINTDMIIKRIETFSLSDLFYLWLFMQMLWAGKLSMQDIKNFFGNLFSISGIILILTVAILFYLSRKLL
;
A
#
# COMPACT_ATOMS: atom_id res chain seq x y z
N MET A 1 21.51 24.01 8.82
CA MET A 1 20.97 23.10 9.86
C MET A 1 19.75 22.30 9.38
N GLU A 2 18.80 22.94 8.68
CA GLU A 2 17.55 22.33 8.19
C GLU A 2 17.73 21.12 7.25
N LYS A 3 18.71 21.18 6.33
CA LYS A 3 19.03 20.10 5.37
C LYS A 3 19.59 18.81 6.02
N HIS A 4 20.21 18.90 7.19
CA HIS A 4 20.67 17.70 7.93
C HIS A 4 19.52 17.04 8.69
N MET A 5 18.63 17.86 9.25
CA MET A 5 17.44 17.38 9.96
C MET A 5 16.48 16.63 9.02
N SER A 6 16.41 17.00 7.73
CA SER A 6 15.61 16.28 6.74
C SER A 6 16.16 14.89 6.40
N LYS A 7 17.49 14.73 6.33
CA LYS A 7 18.15 13.43 6.06
C LYS A 7 17.96 12.42 7.19
N ILE A 8 18.11 12.85 8.44
CA ILE A 8 17.90 11.98 9.61
C ILE A 8 16.44 11.50 9.67
N LYS A 9 15.48 12.41 9.47
CA LYS A 9 14.05 12.05 9.41
C LYS A 9 13.76 11.06 8.27
N LEU A 10 14.39 11.23 7.11
CA LEU A 10 14.25 10.29 5.99
C LEU A 10 14.82 8.91 6.34
N PHE A 11 16.03 8.87 6.90
CA PHE A 11 16.69 7.63 7.31
C PHE A 11 15.87 6.87 8.36
N LEU A 12 15.38 7.55 9.40
CA LEU A 12 14.54 6.93 10.43
C LEU A 12 13.26 6.36 9.81
N LYS A 13 12.56 7.14 8.99
CA LYS A 13 11.36 6.63 8.28
C LYS A 13 11.70 5.42 7.41
N PHE A 14 12.81 5.46 6.70
CA PHE A 14 13.24 4.35 5.87
C PHE A 14 13.46 3.09 6.69
N VAL A 15 14.21 3.15 7.80
CA VAL A 15 14.46 1.99 8.67
C VAL A 15 13.16 1.42 9.24
N PHE A 16 12.27 2.27 9.75
CA PHE A 16 11.01 1.82 10.37
C PHE A 16 10.03 1.24 9.34
N TYR A 17 9.96 1.81 8.14
CA TYR A 17 8.97 1.45 7.13
C TYR A 17 9.57 0.71 5.92
N PHE A 18 10.78 0.18 6.07
CA PHE A 18 11.51 -0.47 4.98
C PHE A 18 10.69 -1.62 4.38
N PHE A 19 10.25 -2.55 5.22
CA PHE A 19 9.51 -3.73 4.80
C PHE A 19 8.18 -3.37 4.11
N GLY A 20 7.40 -2.47 4.70
CA GLY A 20 6.16 -2.00 4.09
C GLY A 20 6.40 -1.33 2.73
N THR A 21 7.46 -0.52 2.62
CA THR A 21 7.86 0.12 1.35
C THR A 21 8.30 -0.92 0.32
N CYS A 22 9.13 -1.89 0.69
CA CYS A 22 9.57 -2.96 -0.20
C CYS A 22 8.39 -3.76 -0.75
N LEU A 23 7.45 -4.16 0.10
CA LEU A 23 6.28 -4.94 -0.31
C LEU A 23 5.33 -4.11 -1.18
N HIS A 24 5.18 -2.82 -0.86
CA HIS A 24 4.40 -1.88 -1.67
C HIS A 24 4.99 -1.72 -3.08
N GLU A 25 6.28 -1.42 -3.20
CA GLU A 25 6.96 -1.31 -4.50
C GLU A 25 6.99 -2.66 -5.24
N LEU A 26 7.13 -3.77 -4.51
CA LEU A 26 7.11 -5.11 -5.11
C LEU A 26 5.75 -5.40 -5.75
N ALA A 27 4.64 -4.96 -5.14
CA ALA A 27 3.32 -5.10 -5.72
C ALA A 27 3.20 -4.34 -7.06
N HIS A 28 3.73 -3.11 -7.12
CA HIS A 28 3.82 -2.38 -8.39
C HIS A 28 4.69 -3.12 -9.42
N TYR A 29 5.83 -3.65 -9.00
CA TYR A 29 6.75 -4.36 -9.89
C TYR A 29 6.10 -5.61 -10.48
N ILE A 30 5.48 -6.45 -9.66
CA ILE A 30 4.77 -7.65 -10.10
C ILE A 30 3.64 -7.28 -11.06
N ALA A 31 2.84 -6.26 -10.73
CA ALA A 31 1.78 -5.80 -11.63
C ALA A 31 2.34 -5.27 -12.95
N ALA A 32 3.48 -4.57 -12.92
CA ALA A 32 4.16 -4.09 -14.12
C ALA A 32 4.73 -5.22 -14.98
N VAL A 33 5.19 -6.33 -14.38
CA VAL A 33 5.63 -7.54 -15.09
C VAL A 33 4.44 -8.23 -15.77
N ILE A 34 3.28 -8.29 -15.12
CA ILE A 34 2.08 -8.96 -15.65
C ILE A 34 1.40 -8.12 -16.75
N LEU A 35 1.25 -6.81 -16.51
CA LEU A 35 0.44 -5.92 -17.36
C LEU A 35 1.25 -5.12 -18.38
N GLY A 36 2.58 -5.18 -18.34
CA GLY A 36 3.44 -4.39 -19.21
C GLY A 36 4.88 -4.84 -19.19
N LYS A 37 5.81 -3.88 -19.27
CA LYS A 37 7.24 -4.14 -19.15
C LYS A 37 7.80 -3.35 -17.96
N ALA A 38 8.26 -4.06 -16.93
CA ALA A 38 9.01 -3.45 -15.84
C ALA A 38 10.43 -3.08 -16.32
N GLU A 39 10.81 -1.82 -16.15
CA GLU A 39 12.11 -1.29 -16.59
C GLU A 39 13.07 -1.07 -15.41
N GLY A 40 12.54 -0.90 -14.20
CA GLY A 40 13.36 -0.70 -13.01
C GLY A 40 12.57 -0.76 -11.72
N PHE A 41 13.26 -1.13 -10.65
CA PHE A 41 12.76 -1.23 -9.29
C PHE A 41 13.79 -0.60 -8.35
N SER A 42 13.36 0.29 -7.47
CA SER A 42 14.20 0.86 -6.42
C SER A 42 13.38 1.03 -5.16
N VAL A 43 13.97 0.65 -4.03
CA VAL A 43 13.44 0.90 -2.68
C VAL A 43 14.30 1.90 -1.93
N ILE A 44 15.31 2.48 -2.58
CA ILE A 44 16.21 3.44 -1.94
C ILE A 44 15.50 4.80 -1.91
N PRO A 45 15.35 5.41 -0.73
CA PRO A 45 14.68 6.68 -0.61
C PRO A 45 15.54 7.78 -1.24
N LYS A 46 14.89 8.69 -1.97
CA LYS A 46 15.53 9.87 -2.56
C LYS A 46 14.72 11.13 -2.26
N ILE A 47 15.41 12.26 -2.28
CA ILE A 47 14.81 13.59 -2.15
C ILE A 47 14.77 14.19 -3.54
N GLU A 48 13.59 14.57 -4.01
CA GLU A 48 13.39 15.21 -5.32
C GLU A 48 12.57 16.48 -5.13
N GLY A 49 13.26 17.63 -5.24
CA GLY A 49 12.70 18.94 -4.81
C GLY A 49 12.32 18.91 -3.33
N ASP A 50 11.08 19.28 -3.03
CA ASP A 50 10.50 19.30 -1.66
C ASP A 50 9.79 18.00 -1.26
N ARG A 51 9.94 16.92 -2.05
CA ARG A 51 9.25 15.65 -1.80
C ARG A 51 10.23 14.52 -1.48
N PHE A 52 9.80 13.66 -0.56
CA PHE A 52 10.47 12.39 -0.26
C PHE A 52 9.84 11.29 -1.10
N ILE A 53 10.68 10.58 -1.85
CA ILE A 53 10.29 9.42 -2.63
C ILE A 53 10.89 8.21 -1.94
N PHE A 54 10.06 7.31 -1.43
CA PHE A 54 10.51 6.15 -0.64
C PHE A 54 10.84 4.92 -1.50
N GLY A 55 10.33 4.88 -2.72
CA GLY A 55 10.59 3.84 -3.71
C GLY A 55 10.14 4.31 -5.09
N SER A 56 10.49 3.53 -6.11
CA SER A 56 10.00 3.77 -7.46
C SER A 56 10.06 2.50 -8.30
N VAL A 57 8.96 2.21 -8.97
CA VAL A 57 8.90 1.27 -10.09
C VAL A 57 8.74 2.04 -11.39
N LYS A 58 9.64 1.78 -12.35
CA LYS A 58 9.51 2.26 -13.72
C LYS A 58 8.86 1.16 -14.55
N SER A 59 7.76 1.50 -15.22
CA SER A 59 7.08 0.59 -16.14
C SER A 59 6.78 1.30 -17.46
N ARG A 60 6.91 0.56 -18.56
CA ARG A 60 6.45 0.96 -19.88
C ARG A 60 5.20 0.17 -20.20
N ALA A 61 4.04 0.77 -19.92
CA ALA A 61 2.75 0.23 -20.32
C ALA A 61 2.28 0.91 -21.61
N ARG A 62 1.75 0.14 -22.55
CA ARG A 62 1.25 0.66 -23.85
C ARG A 62 0.02 1.55 -23.69
N TYR A 63 -0.81 1.28 -22.68
CA TYR A 63 -2.08 1.96 -22.44
C TYR A 63 -2.13 2.55 -21.04
N LYS A 64 -2.65 3.78 -20.90
CA LYS A 64 -2.77 4.47 -19.61
C LYS A 64 -3.59 3.71 -18.57
N VAL A 65 -4.60 2.96 -19.01
CA VAL A 65 -5.44 2.16 -18.10
C VAL A 65 -4.62 1.04 -17.44
N LEU A 66 -3.67 0.43 -18.15
CA LEU A 66 -2.78 -0.57 -17.56
C LEU A 66 -1.89 0.06 -16.49
N THR A 67 -1.42 1.29 -16.70
CA THR A 67 -0.72 2.07 -15.68
C THR A 67 -1.58 2.32 -14.45
N SER A 68 -2.90 2.55 -14.62
CA SER A 68 -3.82 2.63 -13.48
C SER A 68 -3.83 1.32 -12.69
N PHE A 69 -4.01 0.17 -13.32
CA PHE A 69 -3.99 -1.11 -12.60
C PHE A 69 -2.67 -1.39 -11.89
N ILE A 70 -1.53 -1.01 -12.48
CA ILE A 70 -0.24 -1.07 -11.80
C ILE A 70 -0.24 -0.17 -10.56
N ALA A 71 -0.76 1.06 -10.66
CA ALA A 71 -0.88 1.97 -9.52
C ALA A 71 -1.81 1.42 -8.42
N ALA A 72 -2.87 0.69 -8.77
CA ALA A 72 -3.78 0.10 -7.78
C ALA A 72 -3.24 -1.18 -7.12
N ALA A 73 -2.18 -1.80 -7.64
CA ALA A 73 -1.70 -3.10 -7.16
C ALA A 73 -1.38 -3.16 -5.65
N PRO A 74 -0.77 -2.14 -5.02
CA PRO A 74 -0.51 -2.18 -3.58
C PRO A 74 -1.76 -2.14 -2.71
N LEU A 75 -2.94 -1.78 -3.25
CA LEU A 75 -4.20 -1.89 -2.50
C LEU A 75 -4.53 -3.33 -2.15
N VAL A 76 -4.19 -4.27 -3.04
CA VAL A 76 -4.35 -5.70 -2.77
C VAL A 76 -3.48 -6.09 -1.58
N TRP A 77 -2.23 -5.61 -1.54
CA TRP A 77 -1.33 -5.84 -0.43
C TRP A 77 -1.88 -5.25 0.89
N TRP A 78 -2.43 -4.04 0.85
CA TRP A 78 -3.07 -3.43 2.02
C TRP A 78 -4.27 -4.27 2.53
N VAL A 79 -5.10 -4.80 1.63
CA VAL A 79 -6.21 -5.70 1.99
C VAL A 79 -5.69 -6.99 2.63
N VAL A 80 -4.62 -7.57 2.10
CA VAL A 80 -3.98 -8.76 2.69
C VAL A 80 -3.51 -8.47 4.12
N LEU A 81 -2.79 -7.36 4.34
CA LEU A 81 -2.36 -6.95 5.69
C LEU A 81 -3.54 -6.77 6.64
N PHE A 82 -4.63 -6.14 6.17
CA PHE A 82 -5.84 -5.97 6.96
C PHE A 82 -6.46 -7.33 7.36
N LEU A 83 -6.55 -8.29 6.44
CA LEU A 83 -7.09 -9.62 6.71
C LEU A 83 -6.22 -10.40 7.70
N VAL A 84 -4.89 -10.32 7.56
CA VAL A 84 -3.94 -10.93 8.50
C VAL A 84 -4.11 -10.35 9.90
N MET A 85 -4.15 -9.02 10.02
CA MET A 85 -4.38 -8.33 11.30
C MET A 85 -5.72 -8.73 11.93
N ARG A 86 -6.79 -8.78 11.13
CA ARG A 86 -8.12 -9.20 11.58
C ARG A 86 -8.10 -10.65 12.08
N HIS A 87 -7.42 -11.55 11.38
CA HIS A 87 -7.32 -12.95 11.78
C HIS A 87 -6.62 -13.10 13.14
N PHE A 88 -5.50 -12.42 13.34
CA PHE A 88 -4.80 -12.42 14.63
C PHE A 88 -5.64 -11.80 15.75
N HIS A 89 -6.36 -10.72 15.46
CA HIS A 89 -7.26 -10.11 16.44
C HIS A 89 -8.39 -11.05 16.87
N ILE A 90 -8.98 -11.81 15.93
CA ILE A 90 -10.02 -12.81 16.25
C ILE A 90 -9.45 -13.92 17.13
N ILE A 91 -8.26 -14.44 16.81
CA ILE A 91 -7.59 -15.46 17.64
C ILE A 91 -7.32 -14.92 19.04
N SER A 92 -6.87 -13.66 19.14
CA SER A 92 -6.60 -12.99 20.41
C SER A 92 -7.85 -12.88 21.29
N ILE A 93 -9.01 -12.54 20.72
CA ILE A 93 -10.29 -12.49 21.44
C ILE A 93 -10.72 -13.89 21.86
N SER A 94 -10.60 -14.88 20.98
CA SER A 94 -10.98 -16.27 21.26
C SER A 94 -10.22 -16.88 22.44
N ASN A 95 -9.01 -16.38 22.73
CA ASN A 95 -8.20 -16.81 23.86
C ASN A 95 -8.58 -16.13 25.19
N GLY A 96 -9.74 -15.47 25.26
CA GLY A 96 -10.28 -14.91 26.49
C GLY A 96 -9.55 -13.67 26.98
N MET A 97 -9.00 -12.85 26.07
CA MET A 97 -8.40 -11.59 26.49
C MET A 97 -9.46 -10.69 27.14
N PRO A 98 -9.23 -10.20 28.37
CA PRO A 98 -10.15 -9.31 29.06
C PRO A 98 -10.35 -8.00 28.31
N GLU A 99 -11.51 -7.37 28.50
CA GLU A 99 -11.83 -6.05 27.96
C GLU A 99 -10.71 -5.05 28.26
N ILE A 100 -10.45 -4.15 27.30
CA ILE A 100 -9.36 -3.18 27.36
C ILE A 100 -9.67 -2.14 28.45
N ASN A 101 -9.17 -2.38 29.67
CA ASN A 101 -9.13 -1.41 30.76
C ASN A 101 -7.79 -0.64 30.70
N THR A 102 -7.82 0.68 30.94
CA THR A 102 -6.63 1.56 31.00
C THR A 102 -5.55 1.06 31.95
N ASP A 103 -5.92 0.49 33.10
CA ASP A 103 -4.97 -0.05 34.08
C ASP A 103 -4.22 -1.28 33.53
N MET A 104 -4.91 -2.03 32.68
CA MET A 104 -4.34 -3.20 31.99
C MET A 104 -3.37 -2.78 30.89
N ILE A 105 -3.61 -1.66 30.23
CA ILE A 105 -2.69 -1.08 29.23
C ILE A 105 -1.36 -0.71 29.91
N ILE A 106 -1.42 -0.04 31.07
CA ILE A 106 -0.22 0.36 31.82
C ILE A 106 0.59 -0.87 32.26
N LYS A 107 -0.06 -1.87 32.87
CA LYS A 107 0.61 -3.14 33.24
C LYS A 107 1.16 -3.90 32.03
N ARG A 108 0.49 -3.82 30.88
CA ARG A 108 0.96 -4.44 29.64
C ARG A 108 2.14 -3.68 29.03
N ILE A 109 2.25 -2.37 29.23
CA ILE A 109 3.45 -1.58 28.88
C ILE A 109 4.66 -2.04 29.71
N GLU A 110 4.48 -2.36 31.00
CA GLU A 110 5.56 -2.90 31.84
C GLU A 110 5.96 -4.33 31.46
N THR A 111 5.03 -5.10 30.89
CA THR A 111 5.23 -6.51 30.49
C THR A 111 5.28 -6.68 28.97
N PHE A 112 5.75 -5.65 28.26
CA PHE A 112 5.72 -5.60 26.80
C PHE A 112 6.47 -6.78 26.19
N SER A 113 5.72 -7.73 25.64
CA SER A 113 6.31 -8.94 25.05
C SER A 113 6.85 -8.65 23.65
N LEU A 114 7.74 -9.51 23.16
CA LEU A 114 8.24 -9.42 21.80
C LEU A 114 7.11 -9.59 20.76
N SER A 115 6.05 -10.34 21.08
CA SER A 115 4.83 -10.43 20.27
C SER A 115 4.06 -9.11 20.20
N ASP A 116 3.94 -8.37 21.30
CA ASP A 116 3.26 -7.07 21.31
C ASP A 116 4.01 -6.04 20.44
N LEU A 117 5.36 -6.05 20.50
CA LEU A 117 6.21 -5.26 19.60
C LEU A 117 5.99 -5.63 18.14
N PHE A 118 5.90 -6.92 17.83
CA PHE A 118 5.65 -7.39 16.47
C PHE A 118 4.28 -6.92 15.95
N TYR A 119 3.22 -7.02 16.75
CA TYR A 119 1.89 -6.55 16.36
C TYR A 119 1.82 -5.05 16.16
N LEU A 120 2.45 -4.28 17.06
CA LEU A 120 2.55 -2.83 16.91
C LEU A 120 3.33 -2.48 15.64
N TRP A 121 4.45 -3.16 15.38
CA TRP A 121 5.21 -2.99 14.16
C TRP A 121 4.38 -3.30 12.91
N LEU A 122 3.65 -4.42 12.90
CA LEU A 122 2.78 -4.82 11.78
C LEU A 122 1.65 -3.81 11.55
N PHE A 123 1.03 -3.32 12.61
CA PHE A 123 0.03 -2.25 12.55
C PHE A 123 0.60 -0.97 11.93
N MET A 124 1.81 -0.57 12.34
CA MET A 124 2.52 0.56 11.75
C MET A 124 2.83 0.34 10.26
N GLN A 125 3.21 -0.88 9.84
CA GLN A 125 3.37 -1.20 8.41
C GLN A 125 2.05 -1.08 7.64
N MET A 126 0.93 -1.52 8.22
CA MET A 126 -0.39 -1.42 7.61
C MET A 126 -0.83 0.04 7.42
N LEU A 127 -0.65 0.89 8.44
CA LEU A 127 -0.92 2.33 8.33
C LEU A 127 -0.04 3.00 7.27
N TRP A 128 1.25 2.62 7.23
CA TRP A 128 2.18 3.13 6.24
C TRP A 128 1.80 2.70 4.82
N ALA A 129 1.51 1.42 4.60
CA ALA A 129 1.06 0.89 3.32
C ALA A 129 -0.24 1.56 2.85
N GLY A 130 -1.19 1.81 3.76
CA GLY A 130 -2.41 2.55 3.45
C GLY A 130 -2.13 4.00 3.04
N LYS A 131 -1.20 4.67 3.73
CA LYS A 131 -0.78 6.03 3.38
C LYS A 131 -0.13 6.11 2.00
N LEU A 132 0.76 5.16 1.66
CA LEU A 132 1.36 5.09 0.32
C LEU A 132 0.28 4.81 -0.73
N SER A 133 -0.55 3.79 -0.51
CA SER A 133 -1.61 3.42 -1.46
C SER A 133 -2.64 4.52 -1.70
N MET A 134 -2.91 5.39 -0.71
CA MET A 134 -3.78 6.56 -0.89
C MET A 134 -3.20 7.58 -1.89
N GLN A 135 -1.88 7.67 -2.01
CA GLN A 135 -1.24 8.47 -3.05
C GLN A 135 -1.47 7.84 -4.44
N ASP A 136 -1.40 6.52 -4.51
CA ASP A 136 -1.62 5.80 -5.77
C ASP A 136 -3.07 5.77 -6.21
N ILE A 137 -4.03 5.75 -5.28
CA ILE A 137 -5.45 5.90 -5.59
C ILE A 137 -5.70 7.22 -6.34
N LYS A 138 -5.06 8.31 -5.91
CA LYS A 138 -5.19 9.60 -6.60
C LYS A 138 -4.65 9.51 -8.03
N ASN A 139 -3.50 8.87 -8.22
CA ASN A 139 -2.91 8.64 -9.54
C ASN A 139 -3.77 7.71 -10.40
N PHE A 140 -4.34 6.66 -9.81
CA PHE A 140 -5.25 5.70 -10.44
C PHE A 140 -6.46 6.41 -11.02
N PHE A 141 -7.19 7.17 -10.20
CA PHE A 141 -8.39 7.87 -10.65
C PHE A 141 -8.05 8.97 -11.67
N GLY A 142 -6.96 9.70 -11.47
CA GLY A 142 -6.48 10.68 -12.47
C GLY A 142 -6.26 10.05 -13.86
N ASN A 143 -5.71 8.84 -13.90
CA ASN A 143 -5.49 8.10 -15.15
C ASN A 143 -6.78 7.42 -15.68
N LEU A 144 -7.66 6.96 -14.79
CA LEU A 144 -8.94 6.34 -15.17
C LEU A 144 -9.91 7.35 -15.82
N PHE A 145 -9.92 8.59 -15.34
CA PHE A 145 -10.71 9.68 -15.94
C PHE A 145 -10.07 10.30 -17.20
N SER A 146 -8.97 9.73 -17.70
CA SER A 146 -8.44 10.10 -19.02
C SER A 146 -9.36 9.66 -20.15
N ILE A 147 -9.24 10.29 -21.33
CA ILE A 147 -10.00 9.92 -22.55
C ILE A 147 -9.94 8.40 -22.81
N SER A 148 -8.74 7.80 -22.70
CA SER A 148 -8.57 6.35 -22.86
C SER A 148 -9.31 5.51 -21.82
N GLY A 149 -9.39 5.99 -20.57
CA GLY A 149 -10.11 5.28 -19.51
C GLY A 149 -11.63 5.41 -19.67
N ILE A 150 -12.13 6.58 -20.06
CA ILE A 150 -13.56 6.78 -20.38
C ILE A 150 -13.98 5.87 -21.54
N ILE A 151 -13.19 5.81 -22.62
CA ILE A 151 -13.46 4.91 -23.76
C ILE A 151 -13.53 3.44 -23.30
N LEU A 152 -12.61 3.01 -22.44
CA LEU A 152 -12.63 1.64 -21.91
C LEU A 152 -13.91 1.37 -21.11
N ILE A 153 -14.27 2.27 -20.18
CA ILE A 153 -15.49 2.14 -19.36
C ILE A 153 -16.73 2.05 -20.24
N LEU A 154 -16.84 2.92 -21.25
CA LEU A 154 -17.95 2.90 -22.22
C LEU A 154 -17.99 1.58 -23.00
N THR A 155 -16.83 1.10 -23.46
CA THR A 155 -16.74 -0.18 -24.19
C THR A 155 -17.24 -1.35 -23.33
N VAL A 156 -16.79 -1.43 -22.07
CA VAL A 156 -17.25 -2.47 -21.13
C VAL A 156 -18.75 -2.35 -20.84
N ALA A 157 -19.26 -1.12 -20.65
CA ALA A 157 -20.68 -0.88 -20.41
C ALA A 157 -21.55 -1.31 -21.61
N ILE A 158 -21.11 -1.03 -22.84
CA ILE A 158 -21.79 -1.44 -24.07
C ILE A 158 -21.78 -2.97 -24.19
N LEU A 159 -20.62 -3.61 -23.98
CA LEU A 159 -20.53 -5.08 -24.03
C LEU A 159 -21.42 -5.74 -22.99
N PHE A 160 -21.45 -5.21 -21.76
CA PHE A 160 -22.31 -5.71 -20.69
C PHE A 160 -23.80 -5.56 -21.06
N TYR A 161 -24.19 -4.38 -21.56
CA TYR A 161 -25.56 -4.13 -22.02
C TYR A 161 -25.98 -5.09 -23.14
N LEU A 162 -25.10 -5.32 -24.13
CA LEU A 162 -25.36 -6.26 -25.22
C LEU A 162 -25.48 -7.70 -24.71
N SER A 163 -24.62 -8.12 -23.79
CA SER A 163 -24.66 -9.48 -23.21
C SER A 163 -25.99 -9.77 -22.50
N ARG A 164 -26.57 -8.77 -21.82
CA ARG A 164 -27.87 -8.88 -21.16
C ARG A 164 -29.06 -8.93 -22.13
N LYS A 165 -28.91 -8.43 -23.36
CA LYS A 165 -29.98 -8.47 -24.36
C LYS A 165 -30.00 -9.79 -25.14
N LEU A 166 -28.88 -10.51 -25.11
CA LEU A 166 -28.70 -11.79 -25.80
C LEU A 166 -29.01 -13.02 -24.93
N LEU A 167 -29.09 -12.84 -23.61
CA LEU A 167 -29.55 -13.81 -22.61
C LEU A 167 -31.03 -13.59 -22.31
#